data_AF-A0A2V7S3J1-F1
#
_entry.id   AF-A0A2V7S3J1-F1
#
_cell.length_a   1.000
_cell.length_b   1.000
_cell.length_c   1.000
_cell.angle_alpha   90.00
_cell.angle_beta   90.00
_cell.angle_gamma   90.00
#
_symmetry.space_group_name_H-M   'P 1'
#
loop_
_entity.id
_entity.type
_entity.pdbx_description
1 polymer ?
#
loop_
_entity_poly.entity_id
_entity_poly.type
_entity_poly.pdbx_seq_one_letter_code
_entity_poly.pdbx_strand_id
1 'polypeptide(L)'
;MHPEQKTLLTSALEALGPERVTRGLEATGHTWNDCFLAIALYGAPAALARQLQKRWRREHFVGTVLGVRMQVVNEVVRAWDHEEGTFRALAAEWLELNRAAVPTGPVVGAQCPRAVVARVLLS
;
A
#
# COMPACT_ATOMS: atom_id res chain seq x y z
N MET A 1 -13.79 11.94 5.09
CA MET A 1 -12.84 11.03 5.77
C MET A 1 -12.36 11.65 7.07
N HIS A 2 -12.41 10.90 8.17
CA HIS A 2 -11.92 11.34 9.48
C HIS A 2 -10.38 11.28 9.58
N PRO A 3 -9.73 12.10 10.41
CA PRO A 3 -8.27 12.14 10.55
C PRO A 3 -7.64 10.80 10.97
N GLU A 4 -8.31 10.05 11.84
CA GLU A 4 -7.85 8.73 12.30
C GLU A 4 -7.87 7.70 11.16
N GLN A 5 -8.93 7.71 10.34
CA GLN A 5 -9.03 6.87 9.14
C GLN A 5 -7.94 7.22 8.15
N LYS A 6 -7.73 8.51 7.87
CA LYS A 6 -6.65 8.99 6.99
C LYS A 6 -5.28 8.47 7.47
N THR A 7 -5.02 8.52 8.78
CA THR A 7 -3.75 8.03 9.35
C THR A 7 -3.56 6.52 9.15
N LEU A 8 -4.61 5.73 9.37
CA LEU A 8 -4.57 4.28 9.13
C LEU A 8 -4.32 3.96 7.66
N LEU A 9 -5.02 4.63 6.75
CA LEU A 9 -4.88 4.43 5.32
C LEU A 9 -3.49 4.84 4.83
N THR A 10 -2.97 5.99 5.26
CA THR A 10 -1.59 6.42 4.94
C THR A 10 -0.56 5.39 5.43
N SER A 11 -0.72 4.83 6.63
CA SER A 11 0.16 3.77 7.14
C SER A 11 0.14 2.52 6.25
N ALA A 12 -1.00 2.19 5.66
CA ALA A 12 -1.12 1.08 4.71
C ALA A 12 -0.37 1.37 3.40
N LEU A 13 -0.50 2.60 2.88
CA LEU A 13 0.18 3.03 1.66
C LEU A 13 1.70 3.02 1.84
N GLU A 14 2.18 3.48 3.00
CA GLU A 14 3.60 3.41 3.37
C GLU A 14 4.13 1.98 3.43
N ALA A 15 3.39 1.06 4.05
CA ALA A 15 3.76 -0.35 4.12
C ALA A 15 3.76 -1.04 2.74
N LEU A 16 2.89 -0.60 1.83
CA LEU A 16 2.83 -1.10 0.47
C LEU A 16 3.96 -0.55 -0.41
N GLY A 17 4.29 0.72 -0.26
CA GLY A 17 5.24 1.43 -1.11
C GLY A 17 4.64 1.87 -2.46
N PRO A 18 5.28 2.83 -3.14
CA PRO A 18 4.72 3.51 -4.32
C PRO A 18 4.46 2.58 -5.51
N GLU A 19 5.30 1.57 -5.77
CA GLU A 19 5.04 0.66 -6.90
C GLU A 19 3.80 -0.20 -6.67
N ARG A 20 3.61 -0.70 -5.45
CA ARG A 20 2.44 -1.54 -5.11
C ARG A 20 1.16 -0.73 -5.01
N VAL A 21 1.24 0.50 -4.50
CA VAL A 21 0.08 1.41 -4.47
C VAL A 21 -0.35 1.76 -5.90
N THR A 22 0.58 2.13 -6.78
CA THR A 22 0.28 2.45 -8.18
C THR A 22 -0.41 1.26 -8.86
N ARG A 23 0.16 0.06 -8.71
CA ARG A 23 -0.42 -1.15 -9.27
C ARG A 23 -1.79 -1.46 -8.68
N GLY A 24 -1.94 -1.33 -7.36
CA GLY A 24 -3.20 -1.57 -6.67
C GLY A 24 -4.33 -0.68 -7.16
N LEU A 25 -4.04 0.56 -7.58
CA LEU A 25 -5.03 1.48 -8.13
C LEU A 25 -5.59 1.06 -9.50
N GLU A 26 -4.95 0.12 -10.20
CA GLU A 26 -5.49 -0.48 -11.42
C GLU A 26 -6.65 -1.46 -11.13
N ALA A 27 -6.84 -1.84 -9.86
CA ALA A 27 -7.96 -2.68 -9.45
C ALA A 27 -9.31 -2.01 -9.76
N THR A 28 -10.26 -2.80 -10.27
CA THR A 28 -11.64 -2.38 -10.53
C THR A 28 -12.67 -3.17 -9.72
N GLY A 29 -12.23 -4.19 -8.98
CA GLY A 29 -13.10 -5.06 -8.22
C GLY A 29 -13.10 -4.75 -6.72
N HIS A 30 -14.07 -5.34 -6.03
CA HIS A 30 -14.24 -5.22 -4.57
C HIS A 30 -14.07 -6.55 -3.84
N THR A 31 -13.72 -7.61 -4.57
CA THR A 31 -13.56 -8.93 -3.96
C THR A 31 -12.09 -9.18 -3.64
N TRP A 32 -11.81 -10.09 -2.71
CA TRP A 32 -10.43 -10.53 -2.42
C TRP A 32 -9.67 -11.14 -3.63
N ASN A 33 -10.36 -11.35 -4.77
CA ASN A 33 -9.77 -11.78 -6.03
C ASN A 33 -9.11 -10.64 -6.79
N ASP A 34 -9.71 -9.45 -6.76
CA ASP A 34 -9.47 -8.37 -7.71
C ASP A 34 -9.54 -6.96 -7.08
N CYS A 35 -9.63 -6.87 -5.75
CA CYS A 35 -9.57 -5.62 -5.02
C CYS A 35 -8.16 -5.04 -5.00
N PHE A 36 -8.07 -3.78 -4.55
CA PHE A 36 -6.82 -3.06 -4.37
C PHE A 36 -5.70 -3.90 -3.76
N LEU A 37 -5.97 -4.58 -2.62
CA LEU A 37 -4.95 -5.37 -1.92
C LEU A 37 -4.51 -6.61 -2.73
N ALA A 38 -5.39 -7.22 -3.51
CA ALA A 38 -5.05 -8.35 -4.38
C ALA A 38 -4.07 -7.94 -5.47
N ILE A 39 -4.36 -6.83 -6.14
CA ILE A 39 -3.55 -6.31 -7.23
C ILE A 39 -2.26 -5.66 -6.70
N ALA A 40 -2.30 -4.94 -5.58
CA ALA A 40 -1.12 -4.32 -4.98
C ALA A 40 -0.08 -5.36 -4.54
N LEU A 41 -0.51 -6.45 -3.90
CA LEU A 41 0.39 -7.46 -3.35
C LEU A 41 0.91 -8.45 -4.40
N TYR A 42 0.04 -8.93 -5.30
CA TYR A 42 0.37 -10.04 -6.20
C TYR A 42 0.39 -9.64 -7.68
N GLY A 43 -0.09 -8.44 -8.02
CA GLY A 43 -0.07 -7.91 -9.39
C GLY A 43 -0.92 -8.64 -10.41
N ALA A 44 -1.68 -9.64 -9.99
CA ALA A 44 -2.60 -10.38 -10.84
C ALA A 44 -3.86 -10.76 -10.04
N PRO A 45 -5.05 -10.68 -10.67
CA PRO A 45 -6.26 -11.17 -10.05
C PRO A 45 -6.16 -12.67 -9.76
N ALA A 46 -6.90 -13.13 -8.76
CA ALA A 46 -6.95 -14.52 -8.27
C ALA A 46 -5.67 -15.10 -7.64
N ALA A 47 -4.52 -14.42 -7.73
CA ALA A 47 -3.31 -14.85 -7.05
C ALA A 47 -3.44 -14.77 -5.52
N LEU A 48 -3.98 -13.65 -5.01
CA LEU A 48 -4.28 -13.49 -3.58
C LEU A 48 -5.35 -14.48 -3.13
N ALA A 49 -6.45 -14.61 -3.87
CA ALA A 49 -7.55 -15.49 -3.48
C ALA A 49 -7.13 -16.97 -3.41
N ARG A 50 -6.24 -17.45 -4.27
CA ARG A 50 -5.69 -18.82 -4.18
C ARG A 50 -4.94 -19.05 -2.87
N GLN A 51 -4.25 -18.03 -2.34
CA GLN A 51 -3.61 -18.09 -1.02
C GLN A 51 -4.64 -18.03 0.11
N LEU A 52 -5.73 -17.27 -0.08
CA LEU A 52 -6.80 -17.07 0.90
C LEU A 52 -7.81 -18.21 0.97
N GLN A 53 -7.99 -19.01 -0.09
CA GLN A 53 -8.90 -20.17 -0.10
C GLN A 53 -8.59 -21.19 0.99
N LYS A 54 -7.33 -21.25 1.45
CA LYS A 54 -6.88 -22.17 2.51
C LYS A 54 -6.95 -21.55 3.91
N ARG A 55 -7.42 -20.31 4.06
CA ARG A 55 -7.34 -19.57 5.34
C ARG A 55 -8.68 -18.97 5.75
N TRP A 56 -9.05 -19.21 7.01
CA TRP A 56 -10.30 -18.71 7.60
C TRP A 56 -10.25 -17.20 7.91
N ARG A 57 -9.08 -16.65 8.29
CA ARG A 57 -8.92 -15.22 8.64
C ARG A 57 -8.06 -14.51 7.60
N ARG A 58 -8.70 -13.94 6.58
CA ARG A 58 -8.03 -13.39 5.38
C ARG A 58 -7.30 -12.09 5.69
N GLU A 59 -7.92 -11.23 6.50
CA GLU A 59 -7.43 -9.93 6.95
C GLU A 59 -6.19 -10.08 7.82
N HIS A 60 -6.16 -11.11 8.69
CA HIS A 60 -5.00 -11.43 9.51
C HIS A 60 -3.79 -11.81 8.66
N PHE A 61 -3.99 -12.66 7.65
CA PHE A 61 -2.90 -13.06 6.76
C PHE A 61 -2.34 -11.88 5.98
N VAL A 62 -3.21 -11.05 5.42
CA VAL A 62 -2.81 -9.84 4.69
C VAL A 62 -2.06 -8.87 5.60
N GLY A 63 -2.53 -8.69 6.85
CA GLY A 63 -1.82 -7.90 7.85
C GLY A 63 -0.40 -8.41 8.12
N THR A 64 -0.24 -9.73 8.26
CA THR A 64 1.08 -10.35 8.40
C THR A 64 1.97 -10.17 7.17
N VAL A 65 1.43 -10.30 5.95
CA VAL A 65 2.19 -10.11 4.70
C VAL A 65 2.65 -8.66 4.55
N LEU A 66 1.81 -7.71 4.94
CA LEU A 66 2.10 -6.28 4.89
C LEU A 66 2.91 -5.76 6.09
N GLY A 67 3.05 -6.55 7.15
CA GLY A 67 3.66 -6.10 8.40
C GLY A 67 2.83 -5.03 9.14
N VAL A 68 1.51 -4.99 8.91
CA VAL A 68 0.60 -4.00 9.51
C VAL A 68 -0.43 -4.65 10.43
N ARG A 69 -1.02 -3.84 11.32
CA ARG A 69 -2.10 -4.27 12.21
C ARG A 69 -3.36 -4.60 11.40
N MET A 70 -4.13 -5.59 11.86
CA MET A 70 -5.40 -5.97 11.24
C MET A 70 -6.38 -4.78 11.07
N GLN A 71 -6.39 -3.84 12.02
CA GLN A 71 -7.21 -2.64 11.94
C GLN A 71 -6.91 -1.80 10.69
N VAL A 72 -5.64 -1.73 10.28
CA VAL A 72 -5.23 -1.02 9.06
C VAL A 72 -5.81 -1.71 7.82
N VAL A 73 -5.72 -3.04 7.76
CA VAL A 73 -6.28 -3.83 6.65
C VAL A 73 -7.79 -3.69 6.56
N ASN A 74 -8.49 -3.74 7.71
CA ASN A 74 -9.94 -3.55 7.76
C ASN A 74 -10.35 -2.17 7.26
N GLU A 75 -9.60 -1.13 7.63
CA GLU A 75 -9.90 0.22 7.18
C GLU A 75 -9.67 0.38 5.66
N VAL A 76 -8.61 -0.23 5.11
CA VAL A 76 -8.40 -0.25 3.65
C VAL A 76 -9.54 -0.93 2.93
N VAL A 77 -9.97 -2.12 3.37
CA VAL A 77 -11.09 -2.84 2.74
C VAL A 77 -12.38 -2.03 2.86
N ARG A 78 -12.68 -1.48 4.04
CA ARG A 78 -13.85 -0.64 4.27
C ARG A 78 -13.85 0.59 3.36
N ALA A 79 -12.74 1.32 3.30
CA ALA A 79 -12.61 2.53 2.50
C ALA A 79 -12.65 2.23 1.00
N TRP A 80 -12.08 1.11 0.56
CA TRP A 80 -12.19 0.65 -0.82
C TRP A 80 -13.62 0.29 -1.21
N ASP A 81 -14.38 -0.35 -0.32
CA ASP A 81 -15.75 -0.79 -0.61
C ASP A 81 -16.81 0.32 -0.51
N HIS A 82 -16.62 1.29 0.38
CA HIS A 82 -17.65 2.30 0.67
C HIS A 82 -17.26 3.72 0.26
N GLU A 83 -15.97 4.02 0.19
CA GLU A 83 -15.44 5.37 0.01
C GLU A 83 -14.36 5.40 -1.10
N GLU A 84 -14.51 4.55 -2.12
CA GLU A 84 -13.47 4.27 -3.14
C GLU A 84 -12.88 5.54 -3.75
N GLY A 85 -13.73 6.49 -4.14
CA GLY A 85 -13.27 7.77 -4.72
C GLY A 85 -12.39 8.57 -3.75
N THR A 86 -12.74 8.59 -2.47
CA THR A 86 -11.95 9.28 -1.43
C THR A 86 -10.64 8.54 -1.16
N PHE A 87 -10.67 7.21 -1.15
CA PHE A 87 -9.47 6.38 -1.01
C PHE A 87 -8.51 6.59 -2.20
N ARG A 88 -9.02 6.58 -3.44
CA ARG A 88 -8.23 6.82 -4.65
C ARG A 88 -7.60 8.20 -4.66
N ALA A 89 -8.35 9.23 -4.27
CA ALA A 89 -7.82 10.60 -4.13
C ALA A 89 -6.67 10.66 -3.11
N LEU A 90 -6.85 10.05 -1.93
CA LEU A 90 -5.81 9.98 -0.90
C LEU A 90 -4.56 9.24 -1.40
N ALA A 91 -4.73 8.11 -2.08
CA ALA A 91 -3.63 7.33 -2.63
C ALA A 91 -2.87 8.10 -3.73
N ALA A 92 -3.58 8.83 -4.59
CA ALA A 92 -2.99 9.70 -5.61
C ALA A 92 -2.19 10.86 -4.97
N GLU A 93 -2.76 11.56 -3.99
CA GLU A 93 -2.06 12.60 -3.23
C GLU A 93 -0.78 12.05 -2.59
N TRP A 94 -0.87 10.88 -1.95
CA TRP A 94 0.28 10.22 -1.33
C TRP A 94 1.35 9.84 -2.37
N LEU A 95 0.97 9.34 -3.55
CA LEU A 95 1.90 9.01 -4.63
C LEU A 95 2.62 10.25 -5.16
N GLU A 96 1.92 11.37 -5.35
CA GLU A 96 2.54 12.63 -5.80
C GLU A 96 3.57 13.14 -4.78
N LEU A 97 3.24 13.09 -3.48
CA LEU A 97 4.17 13.44 -2.40
C LEU A 97 5.41 12.54 -2.39
N ASN A 98 5.24 11.24 -2.59
CA ASN A 98 6.35 10.28 -2.62
C ASN A 98 7.18 10.36 -3.90
N ARG A 99 6.57 10.72 -5.04
CA ARG A 99 7.31 11.00 -6.29
C ARG A 99 8.19 12.25 -6.14
N ALA A 100 7.68 13.30 -5.52
CA ALA A 100 8.44 14.52 -5.24
C ALA A 100 9.58 14.32 -4.22
N ALA A 101 9.48 13.28 -3.38
CA ALA A 101 10.51 12.93 -2.40
C ALA A 101 11.67 12.11 -2.98
N VAL A 102 11.58 11.60 -4.22
CA VAL A 102 12.72 10.99 -4.91
C VAL A 102 13.73 12.09 -5.22
N PRO A 103 14.92 12.11 -4.60
CA PRO A 103 15.94 13.05 -4.99
C PRO A 103 16.39 12.63 -6.39
N THR A 104 16.03 13.40 -7.41
CA THR A 104 16.78 13.47 -8.67
C THR A 104 18.15 14.10 -8.36
N GLY A 105 18.95 13.38 -7.57
CA GLY A 105 20.38 13.64 -7.48
C GLY A 105 20.97 13.42 -8.88
N PRO A 106 21.78 14.36 -9.39
CA PRO A 106 22.39 14.18 -10.70
C PRO A 106 23.19 12.88 -10.68
N VAL A 107 22.98 12.04 -11.70
CA VAL A 107 23.87 10.93 -12.04
C VAL A 107 25.22 11.57 -12.42
N VAL A 108 26.03 11.87 -11.42
CA VAL A 108 27.47 12.05 -11.57
C VAL A 108 28.07 10.69 -11.31
N GLY A 109 28.74 10.18 -12.33
CA GLY A 109 29.29 8.84 -12.34
C GLY A 109 30.33 8.60 -11.24
N ALA A 110 30.63 7.30 -11.12
CA ALA A 110 31.76 6.72 -10.42
C ALA A 110 31.63 6.57 -8.88
N GLN A 111 31.76 5.30 -8.49
CA GLN A 111 32.29 4.75 -7.23
C GLN A 111 31.27 4.25 -6.18
N CYS A 112 31.38 2.95 -5.90
CA CYS A 112 30.88 2.22 -4.71
C CYS A 112 31.24 2.96 -3.40
N PRO A 113 30.49 2.83 -2.28
CA PRO A 113 30.06 1.56 -1.70
C PRO A 113 28.63 1.50 -1.13
N ARG A 114 28.22 0.28 -0.84
CA ARG A 114 26.89 -0.13 -0.37
C ARG A 114 26.73 0.15 1.13
N ALA A 115 26.21 1.31 1.49
CA ALA A 115 25.60 1.57 2.80
C ALA A 115 24.70 2.81 2.75
N VAL A 116 23.37 2.62 2.80
CA VAL A 116 22.50 3.64 3.38
C VAL A 116 21.73 2.96 4.51
N VAL A 117 22.28 3.23 5.70
CA VAL A 117 21.70 2.99 7.01
C VAL A 117 20.55 3.98 7.23
N ALA A 118 19.55 3.51 7.95
CA ALA A 118 18.41 4.22 8.52
C ALA A 118 18.71 5.60 9.13
N ARG A 119 17.72 6.50 9.11
CA ARG A 119 17.43 7.61 10.08
C ARG A 119 16.31 8.51 9.52
N VAL A 120 15.44 9.22 10.25
CA VAL A 120 15.34 9.73 11.65
C VAL A 120 13.89 10.25 11.78
N LEU A 121 13.02 9.75 12.68
CA LEU A 121 12.64 10.27 14.02
C LEU A 121 12.80 11.79 14.31
N LEU A 122 11.65 12.44 14.58
CA LEU A 122 11.45 13.68 15.38
C LEU A 122 11.95 15.02 14.82
N SER A 123 11.00 15.95 14.67
CA SER A 123 10.96 17.22 15.41
C SER A 123 9.51 17.69 15.55
#